data_AF-A0A3N5Y4B0-F1
#
_entry.id   AF-A0A3N5Y4B0-F1
#
_cell.length_a   1.000
_cell.length_b   1.000
_cell.length_c   1.000
_cell.angle_alpha   90.00
_cell.angle_beta   90.00
_cell.angle_gamma   90.00
#
_symmetry.space_group_name_H-M   'P 1'
#
loop_
_entity.id
_entity.type
_entity.pdbx_description
1 polymer ?
#
loop_
_entity_poly.entity_id
_entity_poly.type
_entity_poly.pdbx_seq_one_letter_code
_entity_poly.pdbx_strand_id
1 'polypeptide(L)'
;MWLRPWRHTGLTVPAADWKLLWKRYRLTGDLYMMPAWLMPACASSGKRASHLRRRPLSPEADPRYKFHKVNKTDIQALHTIVGQGNVVTGRENLVDYGRDEAPLVKPVLPQIVVKPLDTNAVSGVLKYANLKRIPVTTRGAGTGLSGGCIPVLGGIVLSLQNMHRILEVDRENFAAVVQPGVELGKLR
;
A
#
# COMPACT_ATOMS: atom_id res chain seq x y z
N MET A 1 20.59 20.66 -48.87
CA MET A 1 20.02 19.31 -49.06
C MET A 1 18.51 19.39 -48.87
N TRP A 2 17.81 19.26 -50.00
CA TRP A 2 16.38 19.15 -50.29
C TRP A 2 15.33 19.00 -49.17
N LEU A 3 14.34 19.89 -49.26
CA LEU A 3 12.91 19.63 -48.98
C LEU A 3 12.41 18.39 -49.73
N ARG A 4 11.61 17.54 -49.08
CA ARG A 4 10.30 17.11 -49.58
C ARG A 4 9.44 16.42 -48.49
N PRO A 5 8.12 16.69 -48.47
CA PRO A 5 7.15 16.04 -47.60
C PRO A 5 6.73 14.68 -48.19
N TRP A 6 6.53 13.69 -47.32
CA TRP A 6 5.97 12.40 -47.75
C TRP A 6 4.45 12.51 -47.90
N ARG A 7 4.00 12.43 -49.16
CA ARG A 7 2.60 12.27 -49.57
C ARG A 7 2.10 10.86 -49.22
N HIS A 8 0.81 10.81 -48.93
CA HIS A 8 -0.11 9.68 -49.02
C HIS A 8 0.40 8.43 -49.76
N THR A 9 0.54 7.33 -49.03
CA THR A 9 0.12 6.02 -49.55
C THR A 9 -1.36 5.86 -49.24
N GLY A 10 -2.19 6.03 -50.27
CA GLY A 10 -3.60 5.71 -50.25
C GLY A 10 -3.81 4.21 -50.12
N LEU A 11 -3.76 3.71 -48.89
CA LEU A 11 -4.26 2.40 -48.52
C LEU A 11 -5.55 2.60 -47.73
N THR A 12 -6.68 2.56 -48.44
CA THR A 12 -7.97 2.26 -47.81
C THR A 12 -7.89 0.82 -47.32
N VAL A 13 -7.53 0.66 -46.04
CA VAL A 13 -7.61 -0.64 -45.36
C VAL A 13 -9.11 -0.93 -45.15
N PRO A 14 -9.66 -2.04 -45.69
CA PRO A 14 -11.04 -2.42 -45.43
C PRO A 14 -11.23 -2.59 -43.92
N ALA A 15 -12.37 -2.15 -43.40
CA ALA A 15 -12.73 -2.08 -41.97
C ALA A 15 -12.89 -3.44 -41.27
N ALA A 16 -12.13 -4.47 -41.66
CA ALA A 16 -12.38 -5.85 -41.25
C ALA A 16 -11.11 -6.67 -41.04
N ASP A 17 -10.13 -6.20 -40.24
CA ASP A 17 -9.38 -7.16 -39.41
C ASP A 17 -8.66 -6.54 -38.19
N TRP A 18 -9.42 -6.16 -37.17
CA TRP A 18 -8.89 -5.66 -35.90
C TRP A 18 -8.16 -6.73 -35.08
N LYS A 19 -8.39 -8.03 -35.38
CA LYS A 19 -7.74 -9.15 -34.66
C LYS A 19 -6.25 -9.24 -35.01
N LEU A 20 -5.86 -8.89 -36.24
CA LEU A 20 -4.46 -8.88 -36.67
C LEU A 20 -3.67 -7.76 -35.99
N LEU A 21 -4.29 -6.58 -35.82
CA LEU A 21 -3.74 -5.44 -35.09
C LEU A 21 -3.52 -5.78 -33.60
N TRP A 22 -4.47 -6.45 -32.96
CA TRP A 22 -4.37 -6.83 -31.55
C TRP A 22 -3.28 -7.90 -31.31
N LYS A 23 -3.11 -8.83 -32.24
CA LYS A 23 -2.08 -9.88 -32.17
C LYS A 23 -0.67 -9.31 -32.29
N ARG A 24 -0.49 -8.21 -33.04
CA ARG A 24 0.78 -7.51 -33.19
C ARG A 24 1.12 -6.65 -31.97
N TYR A 25 0.14 -5.99 -31.36
CA TYR A 25 0.31 -5.18 -30.14
C TYR A 25 0.74 -6.00 -28.90
N ARG A 26 0.29 -7.27 -28.80
CA ARG A 26 0.65 -8.14 -27.66
C ARG A 26 2.11 -8.59 -27.66
N LEU A 27 2.78 -8.52 -28.81
CA LEU A 27 4.15 -9.00 -28.98
C LEU A 27 5.22 -7.91 -28.78
N THR A 28 4.85 -6.62 -28.91
CA THR A 28 5.83 -5.53 -28.93
C THR A 28 5.92 -4.69 -27.67
N GLY A 29 5.07 -4.91 -26.66
CA GLY A 29 5.29 -4.37 -25.30
C GLY A 29 5.28 -2.84 -25.13
N ASP A 30 5.01 -2.05 -26.17
CA ASP A 30 4.98 -0.59 -26.09
C ASP A 30 3.60 -0.08 -25.68
N LEU A 31 3.52 0.42 -24.45
CA LEU A 31 2.29 0.94 -23.83
C LEU A 31 2.20 2.46 -23.96
N TYR A 32 2.25 3.05 -25.15
CA TYR A 32 1.89 4.47 -25.29
C TYR A 32 1.21 4.77 -26.64
N MET A 33 0.07 5.46 -26.54
CA MET A 33 -0.74 6.08 -27.62
C MET A 33 -1.78 5.22 -28.34
N MET A 34 -2.92 4.97 -27.67
CA MET A 34 -4.21 4.83 -28.36
C MET A 34 -5.14 5.98 -27.92
N PRO A 35 -5.61 6.85 -28.84
CA PRO A 35 -6.62 7.85 -28.52
C PRO A 35 -7.95 7.17 -28.16
N ALA A 36 -8.60 7.64 -27.10
CA ALA A 36 -9.81 7.04 -26.49
C ALA A 36 -10.98 6.82 -27.47
N TRP A 37 -10.98 7.51 -28.61
CA TRP A 37 -12.03 7.45 -29.64
C TRP A 37 -11.87 6.30 -30.64
N LEU A 38 -10.75 5.55 -30.60
CA LEU A 38 -10.54 4.34 -31.40
C LEU A 38 -10.89 3.04 -30.65
N MET A 39 -11.41 3.13 -29.42
CA MET A 39 -11.96 1.96 -28.73
C MET A 39 -13.38 1.68 -29.26
N PRO A 40 -13.63 0.53 -29.92
CA PRO A 40 -15.00 0.12 -30.16
C PRO A 40 -15.67 -0.11 -28.82
N ALA A 41 -16.84 0.48 -28.63
CA ALA A 41 -17.77 0.07 -27.59
C ALA A 41 -18.01 -1.44 -27.76
N CYS A 42 -17.35 -2.25 -26.94
CA CYS A 42 -17.50 -3.70 -26.95
C CYS A 42 -18.83 -4.05 -26.26
N ALA A 43 -19.92 -3.68 -26.93
CA ALA A 43 -21.28 -4.03 -26.61
C ALA A 43 -21.77 -5.01 -27.67
N SER A 44 -21.25 -6.25 -27.66
CA SER A 44 -21.87 -7.40 -28.34
C SER A 44 -21.04 -8.67 -28.17
N SER A 45 -21.02 -9.23 -26.96
CA SER A 45 -21.06 -10.68 -26.84
C SER A 45 -21.64 -11.04 -25.47
N GLY A 46 -22.85 -11.59 -25.47
CA GLY A 46 -23.58 -12.07 -24.29
C GLY A 46 -22.96 -13.30 -23.63
N LYS A 47 -21.62 -13.38 -23.56
CA LYS A 47 -20.93 -14.34 -22.70
C LYS A 47 -20.65 -13.65 -21.37
N ARG A 48 -21.65 -13.77 -20.49
CA ARG A 48 -21.69 -13.34 -19.09
C ARG A 48 -20.30 -13.14 -18.48
N ALA A 49 -20.06 -11.93 -17.99
CA ALA A 49 -19.04 -11.58 -16.99
C ALA A 49 -19.28 -12.29 -15.64
N SER A 50 -19.61 -13.58 -15.66
CA SER A 50 -19.89 -14.42 -14.50
C SER A 50 -18.62 -14.83 -13.75
N HIS A 51 -17.45 -14.67 -14.38
CA HIS A 51 -16.15 -15.01 -13.79
C HIS A 51 -15.53 -13.86 -12.97
N LEU A 52 -15.99 -12.62 -13.16
CA LEU A 52 -15.73 -11.52 -12.23
C LEU A 52 -16.69 -11.70 -11.06
N ARG A 53 -16.38 -12.66 -10.18
CA ARG A 53 -17.00 -12.71 -8.85
C ARG A 53 -16.90 -11.28 -8.28
N ARG A 54 -18.04 -10.63 -8.06
CA ARG A 54 -18.09 -9.32 -7.39
C ARG A 54 -17.24 -9.47 -6.15
N ARG A 55 -16.10 -8.78 -6.10
CA ARG A 55 -15.25 -8.82 -4.90
C ARG A 55 -16.15 -8.43 -3.74
N PRO A 56 -16.18 -9.20 -2.63
CA PRO A 56 -16.95 -8.81 -1.47
C PRO A 56 -16.56 -7.37 -1.10
N LEU A 57 -17.58 -6.51 -1.02
CA LEU A 57 -17.42 -5.07 -0.85
C LEU A 57 -16.90 -4.72 0.56
N SER A 58 -17.01 -5.65 1.51
CA SER A 58 -16.50 -5.51 2.87
C SER A 58 -15.47 -6.59 3.20
N PRO A 59 -14.40 -6.25 3.95
CA PRO A 59 -13.39 -7.21 4.41
C PRO A 59 -14.00 -8.37 5.21
N GLU A 60 -15.10 -8.14 5.91
CA GLU A 60 -15.74 -9.13 6.78
C GLU A 60 -16.40 -10.28 6.02
N ALA A 61 -16.78 -10.08 4.77
CA ALA A 61 -17.48 -11.08 3.96
C ALA A 61 -16.52 -12.04 3.20
N ASP A 62 -15.23 -11.74 3.17
CA ASP A 62 -14.23 -12.59 2.49
C ASP A 62 -13.50 -13.48 3.52
N PRO A 63 -13.59 -14.82 3.41
CA PRO A 63 -12.91 -15.75 4.33
C PRO A 63 -11.38 -15.57 4.38
N ARG A 64 -10.77 -14.88 3.40
CA ARG A 64 -9.34 -14.53 3.41
C ARG A 64 -8.98 -13.54 4.53
N TYR A 65 -9.91 -12.71 4.98
CA TYR A 65 -9.71 -11.69 6.00
C TYR A 65 -10.10 -12.17 7.40
N LYS A 66 -10.03 -13.49 7.64
CA LYS A 66 -10.17 -14.06 8.98
C LYS A 66 -8.85 -13.89 9.74
N PHE A 67 -8.79 -12.84 10.56
CA PHE A 67 -7.64 -12.53 11.40
C PHE A 67 -7.85 -12.94 12.86
N HIS A 68 -6.75 -13.29 13.51
CA HIS A 68 -6.71 -13.53 14.95
C HIS A 68 -6.87 -12.20 15.71
N LYS A 69 -7.66 -12.23 16.78
CA LYS A 69 -7.85 -11.08 17.68
C LYS A 69 -6.80 -11.15 18.77
N VAL A 70 -6.16 -10.01 19.08
CA VAL A 70 -5.08 -9.93 20.07
C VAL A 70 -5.60 -10.30 21.46
N ASN A 71 -4.94 -11.29 22.08
CA ASN A 71 -5.20 -11.76 23.44
C ASN A 71 -4.08 -11.35 24.40
N LYS A 72 -4.27 -11.56 25.71
CA LYS A 72 -3.26 -11.26 26.75
C LYS A 72 -1.92 -11.97 26.51
N THR A 73 -1.94 -13.20 26.00
CA THR A 73 -0.73 -13.97 25.63
C THR A 73 0.07 -13.29 24.53
N ASP A 74 -0.62 -12.64 23.59
CA ASP A 74 0.02 -12.00 22.45
C ASP A 74 0.67 -10.69 22.87
N ILE A 75 0.03 -9.97 23.80
CA ILE A 75 0.60 -8.78 24.45
C ILE A 75 1.92 -9.15 25.17
N GLN A 76 1.93 -10.25 25.93
CA GLN A 76 3.13 -10.72 26.63
C GLN A 76 4.26 -11.11 25.66
N ALA A 77 3.92 -11.78 24.56
CA ALA A 77 4.89 -12.12 23.52
C ALA A 77 5.49 -10.86 22.87
N LEU A 78 4.65 -9.86 22.57
CA LEU A 78 5.10 -8.59 22.00
C LEU A 78 5.99 -7.81 22.98
N HIS A 79 5.67 -7.80 24.27
CA HIS A 79 6.55 -7.22 25.30
C HIS A 79 7.93 -7.87 25.33
N THR A 80 8.01 -9.19 25.07
CA THR A 80 9.29 -9.90 25.00
C THR A 80 10.11 -9.50 23.77
N ILE A 81 9.44 -9.18 22.66
CA ILE A 81 10.10 -8.81 21.39
C ILE A 81 10.57 -7.35 21.40
N VAL A 82 9.72 -6.41 21.82
CA VAL A 82 10.02 -4.97 21.72
C VAL A 82 10.42 -4.33 23.04
N GLY A 83 10.26 -5.02 24.16
CA GLY A 83 10.46 -4.49 25.51
C GLY A 83 9.16 -3.96 26.14
N GLN A 84 9.07 -3.97 27.47
CA GLN A 84 7.84 -3.64 28.19
C GLN A 84 7.33 -2.22 27.91
N GLY A 85 8.22 -1.21 27.92
CA GLY A 85 7.86 0.20 27.68
C GLY A 85 7.49 0.54 26.23
N ASN A 86 7.63 -0.41 25.30
CA ASN A 86 7.43 -0.18 23.87
C ASN A 86 6.12 -0.78 23.34
N VAL A 87 5.22 -1.19 24.23
CA VAL A 87 3.88 -1.66 23.88
C VAL A 87 2.87 -0.76 24.55
N VAL A 88 1.94 -0.22 23.76
CA VAL A 88 0.87 0.65 24.25
C VAL A 88 -0.45 -0.12 24.19
N THR A 89 -1.12 -0.12 25.34
CA THR A 89 -2.44 -0.70 25.54
C THR A 89 -3.34 0.32 26.24
N GLY A 90 -4.64 0.03 26.30
CA GLY A 90 -5.63 0.91 26.92
C GLY A 90 -6.28 1.83 25.90
N ARG A 91 -7.62 1.91 25.94
CA ARG A 91 -8.41 2.54 24.88
C ARG A 91 -8.03 4.00 24.63
N GLU A 92 -7.78 4.76 25.70
CA GLU A 92 -7.44 6.19 25.64
C GLU A 92 -6.13 6.43 24.90
N ASN A 93 -5.11 5.62 25.17
CA ASN A 93 -3.79 5.73 24.54
C ASN A 93 -3.79 5.28 23.06
N LEU A 94 -4.84 4.58 22.61
CA LEU A 94 -4.94 4.04 21.25
C LEU A 94 -5.72 4.97 20.30
N VAL A 95 -6.43 5.98 20.83
CA VAL A 95 -7.27 6.89 20.03
C VAL A 95 -6.45 7.58 18.95
N ASP A 96 -5.29 8.12 19.31
CA ASP A 96 -4.43 8.84 18.36
C ASP A 96 -3.87 7.94 17.26
N TYR A 97 -3.72 6.64 17.54
CA TYR A 97 -3.24 5.65 16.58
C TYR A 97 -4.30 5.18 15.60
N GLY A 98 -5.58 5.50 15.84
CA GLY A 98 -6.70 5.09 15.01
C GLY A 98 -7.10 6.10 13.93
N ARG A 99 -6.45 7.26 13.86
CA ARG A 99 -6.71 8.32 12.87
C ARG A 99 -5.41 8.82 12.23
N ASP A 100 -5.55 9.41 11.05
CA ASP A 100 -4.59 10.33 10.45
C ASP A 100 -5.26 11.68 10.20
N GLU A 101 -4.65 12.54 9.39
CA GLU A 101 -5.17 13.86 9.05
C GLU A 101 -6.17 13.81 7.88
N ALA A 102 -6.59 12.62 7.42
CA ALA A 102 -7.56 12.49 6.35
C ALA A 102 -8.97 12.90 6.84
N PRO A 103 -9.60 13.94 6.26
CA PRO A 103 -10.83 14.50 6.79
C PRO A 103 -12.06 13.61 6.59
N LEU A 104 -12.04 12.74 5.57
CA LEU A 104 -13.20 11.93 5.16
C LEU A 104 -13.10 10.45 5.58
N VAL A 105 -11.99 10.04 6.21
CA VAL A 105 -11.78 8.64 6.58
C VAL A 105 -12.17 8.43 8.04
N LYS A 106 -13.02 7.43 8.28
CA LYS A 106 -13.48 7.10 9.64
C LYS A 106 -12.31 6.53 10.46
N PRO A 107 -12.09 7.02 11.70
CA PRO A 107 -11.12 6.43 12.60
C PRO A 107 -11.46 4.99 12.98
N VAL A 108 -10.44 4.14 13.07
CA VAL A 108 -10.56 2.74 13.53
C VAL A 108 -9.53 2.49 14.61
N LEU A 109 -9.98 2.04 15.78
CA LEU A 109 -9.08 1.77 16.90
C LEU A 109 -8.23 0.51 16.64
N PRO A 110 -6.90 0.58 16.83
CA PRO A 110 -6.09 -0.62 16.90
C PRO A 110 -6.38 -1.43 18.18
N GLN A 111 -5.93 -2.68 18.20
CA GLN A 111 -5.98 -3.51 19.40
C GLN A 111 -4.76 -3.29 20.29
N ILE A 112 -3.61 -3.05 19.65
CA ILE A 112 -2.34 -2.81 20.32
C ILE A 112 -1.45 -1.94 19.42
N VAL A 113 -0.60 -1.14 20.02
CA VAL A 113 0.44 -0.39 19.32
C VAL A 113 1.80 -0.87 19.84
N VAL A 114 2.74 -1.08 18.93
CA VAL A 114 4.12 -1.47 19.27
C VAL A 114 5.10 -0.47 18.67
N LYS A 115 6.12 -0.11 19.45
CA LYS A 115 7.12 0.91 19.14
C LYS A 115 8.54 0.31 19.13
N PRO A 116 8.92 -0.46 18.09
CA PRO A 116 10.24 -1.08 18.02
C PRO A 116 11.36 -0.04 18.03
N LEU A 117 12.53 -0.44 18.55
CA LEU A 117 13.73 0.40 18.62
C LEU A 117 14.72 0.12 17.48
N ASP A 118 14.64 -1.06 16.88
CA ASP A 118 15.55 -1.52 15.84
C ASP A 118 14.88 -2.46 14.82
N THR A 119 15.62 -2.79 13.78
CA THR A 119 15.17 -3.66 12.68
C THR A 119 14.90 -5.09 13.14
N ASN A 120 15.59 -5.59 14.17
CA ASN A 120 15.39 -6.94 14.68
C ASN A 120 14.04 -7.05 15.40
N ALA A 121 13.68 -6.05 16.19
CA ALA A 121 12.39 -5.91 16.85
C ALA A 121 11.26 -5.82 15.81
N VAL A 122 11.43 -5.01 14.75
CA VAL A 122 10.48 -4.96 13.62
C VAL A 122 10.30 -6.35 12.99
N SER A 123 11.40 -7.02 12.68
CA SER A 123 11.37 -8.37 12.08
C SER A 123 10.67 -9.38 13.01
N GLY A 124 10.95 -9.34 14.31
CA GLY A 124 10.32 -10.18 15.32
C GLY A 124 8.81 -9.98 15.39
N VAL A 125 8.36 -8.72 15.42
CA VAL A 125 6.92 -8.39 15.42
C VAL A 125 6.24 -8.91 14.15
N LEU A 126 6.83 -8.67 12.98
CA LEU A 126 6.23 -9.10 11.71
C LEU A 126 6.18 -10.63 11.57
N LYS A 127 7.23 -11.34 12.01
CA LYS A 127 7.25 -12.81 12.06
C LYS A 127 6.14 -13.34 12.98
N TYR A 128 6.02 -12.75 14.17
CA TYR A 128 4.99 -13.13 15.13
C TYR A 128 3.57 -12.88 14.59
N ALA A 129 3.33 -11.68 14.05
CA ALA A 129 2.05 -11.30 13.48
C ALA A 129 1.65 -12.18 12.30
N ASN A 130 2.61 -12.54 11.44
CA ASN A 130 2.37 -13.45 10.32
C ASN A 130 1.98 -14.86 10.81
N LEU A 131 2.72 -15.41 11.78
CA LEU A 131 2.43 -16.73 12.36
C LEU A 131 1.04 -16.79 12.99
N LYS A 132 0.65 -15.73 13.70
CA LYS A 132 -0.66 -15.65 14.38
C LYS A 132 -1.77 -15.13 13.47
N ARG A 133 -1.47 -14.74 12.22
CA ARG A 133 -2.41 -14.06 11.32
C ARG A 133 -3.07 -12.85 11.98
N ILE A 134 -2.26 -11.95 12.53
CA ILE A 134 -2.67 -10.65 13.07
C ILE A 134 -2.34 -9.58 12.02
N PRO A 135 -3.27 -8.69 11.64
CA PRO A 135 -3.00 -7.65 10.67
C PRO A 135 -2.08 -6.60 11.31
N VAL A 136 -1.18 -6.06 10.49
CA VAL A 136 -0.23 -5.02 10.90
C VAL A 136 -0.42 -3.80 10.02
N THR A 137 -0.59 -2.64 10.64
CA THR A 137 -0.63 -1.35 9.97
C THR A 137 0.55 -0.51 10.42
N THR A 138 1.41 -0.12 9.49
CA THR A 138 2.58 0.71 9.77
C THR A 138 2.18 2.16 9.93
N ARG A 139 2.80 2.86 10.89
CA ARG A 139 2.59 4.28 11.15
C ARG A 139 3.92 5.00 11.40
N GLY A 140 4.13 6.10 10.68
CA GLY A 140 5.15 7.12 10.98
C GLY A 140 4.60 8.16 11.97
N ALA A 141 4.59 9.43 11.57
CA ALA A 141 4.00 10.53 12.34
C ALA A 141 2.46 10.53 12.35
N GLY A 142 1.82 10.00 11.30
CA GLY A 142 0.35 10.00 11.17
C GLY A 142 -0.22 11.24 10.47
N THR A 143 0.61 12.04 9.81
CA THR A 143 0.22 13.26 9.07
C THR A 143 -0.29 13.00 7.65
N GLY A 144 -0.71 11.76 7.36
CA GLY A 144 -1.24 11.39 6.04
C GLY A 144 -2.64 11.94 5.82
N LEU A 145 -3.00 12.23 4.55
CA LEU A 145 -4.31 12.76 4.16
C LEU A 145 -5.19 11.75 3.41
N SER A 146 -4.80 10.47 3.40
CA SER A 146 -5.43 9.41 2.61
C SER A 146 -5.99 8.25 3.41
N GLY A 147 -5.81 8.23 4.74
CA GLY A 147 -6.20 7.11 5.61
C GLY A 147 -5.20 5.96 5.64
N GLY A 148 -4.01 6.13 5.06
CA GLY A 148 -3.05 5.04 4.83
C GLY A 148 -2.51 4.38 6.10
N CYS A 149 -2.46 5.10 7.22
CA CYS A 149 -2.01 4.54 8.50
C CYS A 149 -3.16 4.20 9.46
N ILE A 150 -4.41 4.22 9.00
CA ILE A 150 -5.58 3.82 9.80
C ILE A 150 -5.68 2.29 9.79
N PRO A 151 -5.75 1.61 10.96
CA PRO A 151 -5.79 0.16 11.05
C PRO A 151 -7.20 -0.38 10.76
N VAL A 152 -7.60 -0.38 9.49
CA VAL A 152 -8.96 -0.78 9.05
C VAL A 152 -9.36 -2.18 9.53
N LEU A 153 -8.39 -3.09 9.63
CA LEU A 153 -8.60 -4.48 10.10
C LEU A 153 -8.34 -4.64 11.61
N GLY A 154 -8.04 -3.55 12.32
CA GLY A 154 -7.57 -3.55 13.70
C GLY A 154 -6.16 -4.15 13.82
N GLY A 155 -5.96 -4.98 14.84
CA GLY A 155 -4.70 -5.68 15.08
C GLY A 155 -3.60 -4.76 15.62
N ILE A 156 -2.40 -4.90 15.08
CA ILE A 156 -1.18 -4.24 15.56
C ILE A 156 -0.92 -2.99 14.72
N VAL A 157 -0.78 -1.84 15.38
CA VAL A 157 -0.15 -0.67 14.76
C VAL A 157 1.34 -0.69 15.08
N LEU A 158 2.15 -0.75 14.03
CA LEU A 158 3.61 -0.72 14.11
C LEU A 158 4.08 0.73 13.97
N SER A 159 4.38 1.37 15.09
CA SER A 159 4.80 2.77 15.11
C SER A 159 6.33 2.90 15.08
N LEU A 160 6.85 3.56 14.06
CA LEU A 160 8.29 3.69 13.84
C LEU A 160 8.92 4.91 14.55
N GLN A 161 8.14 5.66 15.34
CA GLN A 161 8.57 6.90 16.00
C GLN A 161 9.82 6.74 16.89
N ASN A 162 10.04 5.55 17.45
CA ASN A 162 11.20 5.27 18.29
C ASN A 162 12.49 4.99 17.48
N MET A 163 12.37 4.74 16.17
CA MET A 163 13.50 4.57 15.26
C MET A 163 13.84 5.91 14.59
N HIS A 164 14.36 6.88 15.34
CA HIS A 164 14.57 8.27 14.90
C HIS A 164 16.04 8.71 14.88
N ARG A 165 16.99 7.79 14.73
CA ARG A 165 18.42 8.13 14.61
C ARG A 165 18.82 8.48 13.19
N ILE A 166 19.64 9.52 13.05
CA ILE A 166 20.40 9.82 11.84
C ILE A 166 21.70 9.02 11.94
N LEU A 167 21.99 8.18 10.96
CA LEU A 167 23.13 7.27 10.97
C LEU A 167 24.33 7.89 10.25
N GLU A 168 24.08 8.56 9.13
CA GLU A 168 25.13 9.17 8.30
C GLU A 168 24.55 10.38 7.56
N VAL A 169 25.37 11.43 7.41
CA VAL A 169 25.07 12.59 6.56
C VAL A 169 26.30 12.88 5.71
N ASP A 170 26.17 12.65 4.41
CA ASP A 170 27.16 12.98 3.40
C ASP A 170 26.77 14.29 2.73
N ARG A 171 27.50 15.35 3.07
CA ARG A 171 27.24 16.70 2.55
C ARG A 171 27.82 16.91 1.15
N GLU A 172 28.80 16.10 0.75
CA GLU A 172 29.40 16.22 -0.58
C GLU A 172 28.49 15.58 -1.64
N ASN A 173 27.87 14.45 -1.28
CA ASN A 173 26.98 13.70 -2.15
C ASN A 173 25.48 13.99 -1.92
N PHE A 174 25.14 14.94 -1.04
CA PHE A 174 23.76 15.30 -0.68
C PHE A 174 22.90 14.09 -0.27
N ALA A 175 23.48 13.18 0.51
CA ALA A 175 22.84 11.94 0.94
C ALA A 175 22.79 11.84 2.47
N ALA A 176 21.75 11.20 2.99
CA ALA A 176 21.66 10.88 4.41
C ALA A 176 21.09 9.48 4.60
N VAL A 177 21.68 8.72 5.51
CA VAL A 177 21.17 7.42 5.95
C VAL A 177 20.50 7.63 7.29
N VAL A 178 19.18 7.38 7.33
CA VAL A 178 18.34 7.67 8.50
C VAL A 178 17.45 6.49 8.83
N GLN A 179 17.10 6.37 10.10
CA GLN A 179 16.02 5.48 10.51
C GLN A 179 14.65 6.04 10.08
N PRO A 180 13.62 5.19 9.88
CA PRO A 180 12.36 5.59 9.26
C PRO A 180 11.47 6.50 10.12
N GLY A 181 11.75 6.62 11.41
CA GLY A 181 11.04 7.50 12.34
C GLY A 181 11.65 8.89 12.47
N VAL A 182 12.68 9.24 11.69
CA VAL A 182 13.26 10.59 11.70
C VAL A 182 12.22 11.58 11.17
N GLU A 183 11.93 12.60 11.97
CA GLU A 183 11.07 13.70 11.57
C GLU A 183 11.78 14.59 10.54
N LEU A 184 11.05 14.99 9.49
CA LEU A 184 11.57 15.83 8.42
C LEU A 184 12.22 17.13 8.95
N GLY A 185 11.65 17.71 10.01
CA GLY A 185 12.18 18.94 10.63
C GLY A 185 13.58 18.79 11.23
N LYS A 186 14.02 17.56 11.56
CA LYS A 186 15.35 17.29 12.11
C LYS A 186 16.45 17.15 11.03
N LEU A 187 16.07 17.10 9.76
CA LEU A 187 16.98 16.97 8.60
C LEU A 187 17.24 18.30 7.88
N ARG A 188 17.11 19.41 8.60
CA ARG A 188 17.34 20.76 8.06
C ARG A 188 18.79 21.21 8.21
#